data_AF-A0A1C5G7E2-F1
#
_entry.id   AF-A0A1C5G7E2-F1
#
_cell.length_a   1.000
_cell.length_b   1.000
_cell.length_c   1.000
_cell.angle_alpha   90.00
_cell.angle_beta   90.00
_cell.angle_gamma   90.00
#
_symmetry.space_group_name_H-M   'P 1'
#
loop_
_entity.id
_entity.type
_entity.pdbx_description
1 polymer ?
#
loop_
_entity_poly.entity_id
_entity_poly.type
_entity_poly.pdbx_seq_one_letter_code
_entity_poly.pdbx_strand_id
1 'polypeptide(L)'
;MEDWAEIRRLHRAERMAIKAICRRLGVSRNTVRKAVASHEPPRYQRAAKGSFVDAVEPQIRALLAEFPDMPTTVIMERVGWTRGKTVFADRVQQLRPLFRRPDPAQRTEYLPGELAQCDLWFPPADVPLGFGQVGRPPVLVMVSGYSRWLSAVMIPSRQSPDLLAGHWTLISGWGRVPKALVWDNESGVGQWRAGRIDRCGCGSQRCCQPRRSPRPTSGVRVHWGRSGGSARAYGHLG
;
A
#
# COMPACT_ATOMS: atom_id res chain seq x y z
N MET A 1 -26.72 -9.11 -21.52
CA MET A 1 -25.79 -10.28 -21.47
C MET A 1 -26.57 -11.54 -21.08
N GLU A 2 -27.54 -11.43 -20.16
CA GLU A 2 -28.50 -12.49 -19.81
C GLU A 2 -29.25 -13.08 -21.01
N ASP A 3 -29.72 -12.25 -21.95
CA ASP A 3 -30.46 -12.71 -23.14
C ASP A 3 -29.71 -13.74 -24.01
N TRP A 4 -28.37 -13.64 -24.09
CA TRP A 4 -27.57 -14.59 -24.89
C TRP A 4 -27.55 -15.98 -24.27
N ALA A 5 -27.38 -16.06 -22.94
CA ALA A 5 -27.36 -17.32 -22.22
C ALA A 5 -28.75 -17.98 -22.24
N GLU A 6 -29.80 -17.18 -22.08
CA GLU A 6 -31.18 -17.66 -22.10
C GLU A 6 -31.59 -18.21 -23.48
N ILE A 7 -31.25 -17.51 -24.58
CA ILE A 7 -31.48 -18.00 -25.94
C ILE A 7 -30.81 -19.37 -26.16
N ARG A 8 -29.58 -19.56 -25.67
CA ARG A 8 -28.87 -20.83 -25.83
C ARG A 8 -29.43 -21.94 -24.96
N ARG A 9 -29.90 -21.64 -23.74
CA ARG A 9 -30.61 -22.62 -22.89
C ARG A 9 -31.87 -23.13 -23.58
N LEU A 10 -32.72 -22.22 -24.06
CA LEU A 10 -33.97 -22.57 -24.76
C LEU A 10 -33.73 -23.38 -26.05
N HIS A 11 -32.65 -23.08 -26.77
CA HIS A 11 -32.34 -23.80 -28.02
C HIS A 11 -31.66 -25.16 -27.78
N ARG A 12 -30.73 -25.27 -26.83
CA ARG A 12 -29.93 -26.49 -26.61
C ARG A 12 -30.52 -27.46 -25.59
N ALA A 13 -31.06 -26.95 -24.48
CA ALA A 13 -31.65 -27.78 -23.43
C ALA A 13 -33.12 -28.14 -23.76
N GLU A 14 -33.91 -27.15 -24.20
CA GLU A 14 -35.35 -27.32 -24.45
C GLU A 14 -35.68 -27.64 -25.92
N ARG A 15 -34.68 -27.72 -26.82
CA ARG A 15 -34.82 -27.96 -28.27
C ARG A 15 -35.89 -27.10 -28.98
N MET A 16 -36.14 -25.88 -28.47
CA MET A 16 -37.15 -25.00 -29.06
C MET A 16 -36.70 -24.47 -30.42
N ALA A 17 -37.63 -24.45 -31.38
CA ALA A 17 -37.38 -23.87 -32.69
C ALA A 17 -37.10 -22.36 -32.60
N ILE A 18 -36.20 -21.85 -33.46
CA ILE A 18 -35.80 -20.43 -33.50
C ILE A 18 -37.00 -19.47 -33.52
N LYS A 19 -38.08 -19.80 -34.26
CA LYS A 19 -39.30 -18.98 -34.31
C LYS A 19 -40.01 -18.90 -32.96
N ALA A 20 -40.02 -19.97 -32.17
CA ALA A 20 -40.64 -19.99 -30.85
C ALA A 20 -39.84 -19.15 -29.85
N ILE A 21 -38.51 -19.21 -29.92
CA ILE A 21 -37.62 -18.38 -29.10
C ILE A 21 -37.82 -16.87 -29.41
N CYS A 22 -37.97 -16.51 -30.68
CA CYS A 22 -38.25 -15.11 -31.07
C CYS A 22 -39.56 -14.59 -30.46
N ARG A 23 -40.62 -15.41 -30.45
CA ARG A 23 -41.92 -15.04 -29.88
C ARG A 23 -41.89 -14.95 -28.35
N ARG A 24 -41.16 -15.85 -27.70
CA ARG A 24 -41.07 -15.92 -26.23
C ARG A 24 -40.26 -14.78 -25.64
N LEU A 25 -39.13 -14.42 -26.26
CA LEU A 25 -38.22 -13.39 -25.74
C LEU A 25 -38.39 -12.02 -26.41
N GLY A 26 -39.21 -11.90 -27.47
CA GLY A 26 -39.37 -10.65 -28.22
C GLY A 26 -38.12 -10.23 -29.01
N VAL A 27 -37.17 -11.15 -29.22
CA VAL A 27 -35.87 -10.88 -29.83
C VAL A 27 -35.90 -11.17 -31.34
N SER A 28 -35.18 -10.35 -32.13
CA SER A 28 -35.12 -10.51 -33.59
C SER A 28 -34.56 -11.88 -34.00
N ARG A 29 -35.05 -12.42 -35.12
CA ARG A 29 -34.58 -13.70 -35.68
C ARG A 29 -33.08 -13.70 -35.96
N ASN A 30 -32.52 -12.55 -36.36
CA ASN A 30 -31.10 -12.40 -36.63
C ASN A 30 -30.28 -12.44 -35.34
N THR A 31 -30.78 -11.87 -34.25
CA THR A 31 -30.14 -11.93 -32.94
C THR A 31 -30.17 -13.35 -32.37
N VAL A 32 -31.29 -14.08 -32.49
CA VAL A 32 -31.38 -15.48 -32.06
C VAL A 32 -30.41 -16.37 -32.84
N ARG A 33 -30.34 -16.23 -34.18
CA ARG A 33 -29.34 -16.98 -34.99
C ARG A 33 -27.91 -16.66 -34.58
N LYS A 34 -27.56 -15.38 -34.38
CA LYS A 34 -26.23 -14.96 -33.93
C LYS A 34 -25.89 -15.52 -32.56
N ALA A 35 -26.84 -15.51 -31.62
CA ALA A 35 -26.64 -16.04 -30.28
C ALA A 35 -26.47 -17.57 -30.25
N VAL A 36 -27.21 -18.31 -31.08
CA VAL A 36 -27.05 -19.77 -31.21
C VAL A 36 -25.71 -20.15 -31.87
N ALA A 37 -25.28 -19.37 -32.88
CA ALA A 37 -24.02 -19.60 -33.59
C ALA A 37 -22.78 -19.21 -32.76
N SER A 38 -22.87 -18.16 -31.94
CA SER A 38 -21.75 -17.70 -31.11
C SER A 38 -21.53 -18.62 -29.91
N HIS A 39 -20.31 -19.13 -29.76
CA HIS A 39 -19.94 -19.94 -28.59
C HIS A 39 -19.72 -19.10 -27.33
N GLU A 40 -19.36 -17.82 -27.50
CA GLU A 40 -19.09 -16.86 -26.43
C GLU A 40 -20.12 -15.72 -26.43
N PRO A 41 -20.35 -15.05 -25.28
CA PRO A 41 -21.18 -13.87 -25.22
C PRO A 41 -20.67 -12.79 -26.19
N PRO A 42 -21.57 -12.06 -26.89
CA PRO A 42 -21.16 -10.94 -27.73
C PRO A 42 -20.43 -9.90 -26.88
N ARG A 43 -19.12 -9.79 -27.06
CA ARG A 43 -18.34 -8.70 -26.47
C ARG A 43 -18.57 -7.45 -27.30
N TYR A 44 -19.13 -6.42 -26.67
CA TYR A 44 -19.15 -5.08 -27.26
C TYR A 44 -17.71 -4.56 -27.30
N GLN A 45 -17.05 -4.69 -28.45
CA GLN A 45 -15.77 -4.04 -28.73
C GLN A 45 -16.03 -2.86 -29.65
N ARG A 46 -16.00 -1.65 -29.07
CA ARG A 46 -15.83 -0.44 -29.87
C ARG A 46 -14.34 -0.30 -30.10
N ALA A 47 -13.90 -0.29 -31.35
CA ALA A 47 -12.58 0.24 -31.66
C ALA A 47 -12.53 1.66 -31.10
N ALA A 48 -11.54 1.96 -30.25
CA ALA A 48 -11.37 3.30 -29.72
C ALA A 48 -11.29 4.25 -30.92
N LYS A 49 -12.26 5.16 -31.07
CA LYS A 49 -12.15 6.24 -32.04
C LYS A 49 -10.85 6.94 -31.72
N GLY A 50 -9.89 6.94 -32.67
CA GLY A 50 -8.63 7.67 -32.52
C GLY A 50 -8.93 9.05 -31.98
N SER A 51 -8.38 9.35 -30.81
CA SER A 51 -8.59 10.66 -30.21
C SER A 51 -7.76 11.63 -31.04
N PHE A 52 -8.31 12.79 -31.37
CA PHE A 52 -7.49 13.86 -31.99
C PHE A 52 -6.29 14.25 -31.11
N VAL A 53 -6.32 13.89 -29.83
CA VAL A 53 -5.19 14.05 -28.90
C VAL A 53 -4.02 13.12 -29.26
N ASP A 54 -4.26 11.96 -29.90
CA ASP A 54 -3.20 11.03 -30.28
C ASP A 54 -2.25 11.65 -31.32
N ALA A 55 -2.74 12.58 -32.16
CA ALA A 55 -1.92 13.31 -33.12
C ALA A 55 -0.95 14.32 -32.47
N VAL A 56 -1.35 14.90 -31.33
CA VAL A 56 -0.55 15.90 -30.60
C VAL A 56 0.22 15.30 -29.42
N GLU A 57 -0.01 14.03 -29.11
CA GLU A 57 0.65 13.33 -28.02
C GLU A 57 2.20 13.38 -28.09
N PRO A 58 2.86 13.24 -29.26
CA PRO A 58 4.32 13.36 -29.34
C PRO A 58 4.84 14.72 -28.88
N GLN A 59 4.11 15.80 -29.19
CA GLN A 59 4.48 17.16 -28.79
C GLN A 59 4.28 17.36 -27.28
N ILE A 60 3.21 16.80 -26.72
CA ILE A 60 2.98 16.80 -25.26
C ILE A 60 4.13 16.07 -24.54
N ARG A 61 4.54 14.90 -25.06
CA ARG A 61 5.65 14.12 -24.49
C ARG A 61 6.98 14.87 -24.57
N ALA A 62 7.26 15.57 -25.67
CA ALA A 62 8.45 16.40 -25.80
C ALA A 62 8.47 17.53 -24.74
N LEU A 63 7.35 18.22 -24.56
CA LEU A 63 7.22 19.27 -23.55
C LEU A 63 7.34 18.75 -22.11
N LEU A 64 6.75 17.58 -21.82
CA LEU A 64 6.83 16.96 -20.49
C LEU A 64 8.21 16.34 -20.19
N ALA A 65 8.97 15.95 -21.22
CA ALA A 65 10.33 15.46 -21.06
C ALA A 65 11.29 16.58 -20.62
N GLU A 66 11.11 17.78 -21.18
CA GLU A 66 11.94 18.95 -20.85
C GLU A 66 11.43 19.67 -19.59
N PHE A 67 10.10 19.79 -19.42
CA PHE A 67 9.46 20.49 -18.31
C PHE A 67 8.32 19.67 -17.69
N PRO A 68 8.64 18.70 -16.80
CA PRO A 68 7.64 17.80 -16.20
C PRO A 68 6.55 18.53 -15.40
N ASP A 69 6.86 19.70 -14.85
CA ASP A 69 5.94 20.48 -14.02
C ASP A 69 5.08 21.50 -14.79
N MET A 70 5.29 21.67 -16.11
CA MET A 70 4.60 22.67 -16.93
C MET A 70 3.06 22.58 -16.87
N PRO A 71 2.34 23.65 -16.51
CA PRO A 71 0.88 23.62 -16.40
C PRO A 71 0.20 23.17 -17.70
N THR A 72 -0.85 22.34 -17.57
CA THR A 72 -1.61 21.81 -18.72
C THR A 72 -2.11 22.90 -19.66
N THR A 73 -2.48 24.08 -19.14
CA THR A 73 -2.92 25.23 -19.95
C THR A 73 -1.81 25.74 -20.87
N VAL A 74 -0.57 25.81 -20.38
CA VAL A 74 0.59 26.26 -21.17
C VAL A 74 0.97 25.23 -22.23
N ILE A 75 0.91 23.93 -21.88
CA ILE A 75 1.12 22.85 -22.87
C ILE A 75 0.07 22.94 -23.99
N MET A 76 -1.19 23.20 -23.62
CA MET A 76 -2.30 23.33 -24.56
C MET A 76 -2.09 24.49 -25.55
N GLU A 77 -1.64 25.65 -25.06
CA GLU A 77 -1.31 26.81 -25.89
C GLU A 77 -0.13 26.54 -26.84
N ARG A 78 0.95 25.92 -26.33
CA ARG A 78 2.16 25.61 -27.13
C ARG A 78 1.92 24.59 -28.23
N VAL A 79 1.00 23.65 -27.99
CA VAL A 79 0.57 22.64 -28.96
C VAL A 79 -0.45 23.20 -29.96
N GLY A 80 -0.95 24.43 -29.74
CA GLY A 80 -1.97 25.05 -30.61
C GLY A 80 -3.32 24.33 -30.53
N TRP A 81 -3.68 23.77 -29.37
CA TRP A 81 -4.91 23.00 -29.21
C TRP A 81 -6.14 23.92 -29.14
N THR A 82 -7.03 23.78 -30.12
CA THR A 82 -8.22 24.65 -30.29
C THR A 82 -9.53 24.00 -29.82
N ARG A 83 -9.47 22.80 -29.24
CA ARG A 83 -10.68 22.03 -28.84
C ARG A 83 -10.87 22.03 -27.33
N GLY A 84 -11.91 21.32 -26.87
CA GLY A 84 -12.24 21.20 -25.45
C GLY A 84 -11.04 20.80 -24.58
N LYS A 85 -10.87 21.53 -23.47
CA LYS A 85 -9.77 21.39 -22.51
C LYS A 85 -9.76 20.06 -21.77
N THR A 86 -10.94 19.47 -21.51
CA THR A 86 -11.08 18.28 -20.66
C THR A 86 -10.32 17.08 -21.23
N VAL A 87 -10.53 16.76 -22.51
CA VAL A 87 -9.88 15.58 -23.14
C VAL A 87 -8.36 15.74 -23.21
N PHE A 88 -7.88 16.98 -23.40
CA PHE A 88 -6.46 17.29 -23.40
C PHE A 88 -5.86 17.16 -21.99
N ALA A 89 -6.54 17.72 -20.98
CA ALA A 89 -6.12 17.65 -19.59
C ALA A 89 -6.05 16.22 -19.07
N ASP A 90 -7.06 15.40 -19.38
CA ASP A 90 -7.09 13.98 -19.01
C ASP A 90 -5.87 13.24 -19.60
N ARG A 91 -5.52 13.50 -20.87
CA ARG A 91 -4.35 12.86 -21.49
C ARG A 91 -3.04 13.35 -20.88
N VAL A 92 -2.89 14.65 -20.63
CA VAL A 92 -1.69 15.19 -19.96
C VAL A 92 -1.54 14.58 -18.56
N GLN A 93 -2.63 14.42 -17.81
CA GLN A 93 -2.62 13.81 -16.49
C GLN A 93 -2.22 12.32 -16.53
N GLN A 94 -2.59 11.59 -17.58
CA GLN A 94 -2.15 10.21 -17.79
C GLN A 94 -0.66 10.10 -18.15
N LEU A 95 -0.13 11.07 -18.90
CA LEU A 95 1.26 11.06 -19.36
C LEU A 95 2.25 11.53 -18.30
N ARG A 96 1.87 12.55 -17.50
CA ARG A 96 2.75 13.22 -16.55
C ARG A 96 3.44 12.29 -15.53
N PRO A 97 2.80 11.24 -14.96
CA PRO A 97 3.47 10.29 -14.07
C PRO A 97 4.64 9.53 -14.71
N LEU A 98 4.69 9.42 -16.05
CA LEU A 98 5.79 8.75 -16.75
C LEU A 98 7.06 9.61 -16.80
N PHE A 99 6.92 10.93 -16.69
CA PHE A 99 8.02 11.89 -16.78
C PHE A 99 8.41 12.46 -15.42
N ARG A 100 7.52 12.40 -14.42
CA ARG A 100 7.82 12.81 -13.05
C ARG A 100 8.59 11.71 -12.34
N ARG A 101 9.71 12.05 -11.71
CA ARG A 101 10.40 11.12 -10.80
C ARG A 101 9.41 10.71 -9.69
N PRO A 102 9.32 9.40 -9.35
CA PRO A 102 8.52 8.97 -8.21
C PRO A 102 8.94 9.75 -6.97
N ASP A 103 7.97 10.31 -6.26
CA ASP A 103 8.23 10.96 -4.97
C ASP A 103 8.75 9.90 -3.99
N PRO A 104 9.98 10.03 -3.45
CA PRO A 104 10.52 9.07 -2.50
C PRO A 104 9.74 9.05 -1.18
N ALA A 105 8.93 10.07 -0.90
CA ALA A 105 8.10 10.14 0.28
C ALA A 105 6.77 9.40 0.09
N GLN A 106 6.82 8.06 0.01
CA GLN A 106 5.61 7.28 0.26
C GLN A 106 5.24 7.46 1.73
N ARG A 107 4.12 8.16 2.00
CA ARG A 107 3.62 8.41 3.35
C ARG A 107 3.01 7.11 3.89
N THR A 108 3.85 6.27 4.50
CA THR A 108 3.39 5.05 5.17
C THR A 108 2.62 5.44 6.43
N GLU A 109 1.35 5.07 6.51
CA GLU A 109 0.56 5.16 7.73
C GLU A 109 0.84 3.93 8.59
N TYR A 110 1.21 4.13 9.86
CA TYR A 110 1.46 3.06 10.83
C TYR A 110 0.36 3.05 11.88
N LEU A 111 -0.12 1.88 12.27
CA LEU A 111 -1.05 1.74 13.40
C LEU A 111 -0.31 1.80 14.74
N PRO A 112 -1.00 2.15 15.84
CA PRO A 112 -0.41 2.10 17.18
C PRO A 112 0.21 0.73 17.50
N GLY A 113 1.49 0.73 17.90
CA GLY A 113 2.22 -0.49 18.25
C GLY A 113 2.54 -1.42 17.08
N GLU A 114 2.28 -1.00 15.83
CA GLU A 114 2.62 -1.80 14.65
C GLU A 114 4.14 -1.91 14.46
N LEU A 115 4.83 -0.78 14.54
CA LEU A 115 6.24 -0.70 14.20
C LEU A 115 6.95 0.29 15.12
N ALA A 116 8.15 -0.08 15.56
CA ALA A 116 9.13 0.85 16.07
C ALA A 116 10.42 0.75 15.25
N GLN A 117 10.98 1.90 14.89
CA GLN A 117 12.25 1.99 14.19
C GLN A 117 13.37 2.11 15.22
N CYS A 118 14.41 1.31 15.05
CA CYS A 118 15.62 1.31 15.84
C CYS A 118 16.77 1.88 15.02
N ASP A 119 17.58 2.73 15.65
CA ASP A 119 18.77 3.32 15.05
C ASP A 119 19.89 3.45 16.09
N LEU A 120 21.13 3.58 15.62
CA LEU A 120 22.29 3.86 16.44
C LEU A 120 22.82 5.26 16.16
N TRP A 121 22.72 6.11 17.17
CA TRP A 121 23.31 7.43 17.13
C TRP A 121 24.65 7.45 17.85
N PHE A 122 25.67 8.04 17.23
CA PHE A 122 26.99 8.22 17.82
C PHE A 122 27.18 9.68 18.23
N PRO A 123 27.34 9.96 19.53
CA PRO A 123 27.59 11.32 19.99
C PRO A 123 28.96 11.79 19.50
N PRO A 124 29.08 13.00 18.92
CA PRO A 124 30.37 13.58 18.52
C PRO A 124 31.15 14.15 19.72
N ALA A 125 30.78 13.79 20.95
CA ALA A 125 31.34 14.30 22.19
C ALA A 125 31.95 13.17 23.01
N ASP A 126 33.02 13.50 23.71
CA ASP A 126 33.72 12.59 24.60
C ASP A 126 32.93 12.42 25.91
N VAL A 127 32.49 11.20 26.18
CA VAL A 127 31.68 10.86 27.36
C VAL A 127 32.59 10.21 28.41
N PRO A 128 32.63 10.74 29.65
CA PRO A 128 33.34 10.08 30.74
C PRO A 128 32.62 8.79 31.14
N LEU A 129 33.30 7.66 31.03
CA LEU A 129 32.75 6.33 31.32
C LEU A 129 33.05 5.86 32.75
N GLY A 130 33.72 6.70 33.53
CA GLY A 130 34.24 6.35 34.87
C GLY A 130 35.65 5.78 34.83
N PHE A 131 36.28 5.65 35.99
CA PHE A 131 37.65 5.13 36.14
C PHE A 131 38.72 5.83 35.26
N GLY A 132 38.55 7.12 35.00
CA GLY A 132 39.43 7.90 34.13
C GLY A 132 39.31 7.57 32.64
N GLN A 133 38.33 6.75 32.25
CA GLN A 133 38.09 6.38 30.86
C GLN A 133 37.15 7.39 30.20
N VAL A 134 37.44 7.68 28.94
CA VAL A 134 36.64 8.55 28.08
C VAL A 134 36.39 7.80 26.78
N GLY A 135 35.15 7.83 26.30
CA GLY A 135 34.78 7.15 25.07
C GLY A 135 33.54 7.75 24.42
N ARG A 136 33.17 7.19 23.26
CA ARG A 136 31.99 7.60 22.49
C ARG A 136 31.08 6.40 22.26
N PRO A 137 30.47 5.85 23.32
CA PRO A 137 29.58 4.71 23.19
C PRO A 137 28.37 5.08 22.32
N PRO A 138 27.88 4.14 21.49
CA PRO A 138 26.69 4.36 20.71
C PRO A 138 25.44 4.48 21.60
N VAL A 139 24.45 5.22 21.11
CA VAL A 139 23.14 5.38 21.72
C VAL A 139 22.14 4.63 20.85
N LEU A 140 21.53 3.60 21.42
CA LEU A 140 20.40 2.92 20.82
C LEU A 140 19.16 3.79 20.96
N VAL A 141 18.58 4.18 19.83
CA VAL A 141 17.36 4.99 19.75
C VAL A 141 16.24 4.11 19.22
N MET A 142 15.07 4.18 19.84
CA MET A 142 13.85 3.51 19.39
C MET A 142 12.72 4.53 19.25
N VAL A 143 12.10 4.58 18.08
CA VAL A 143 11.03 5.53 17.73
C VAL A 143 9.76 4.79 17.31
N SER A 144 8.64 5.09 17.95
CA SER A 144 7.32 4.56 17.56
C SER A 144 6.87 5.14 16.22
N GLY A 145 6.51 4.29 15.26
CA GLY A 145 6.08 4.72 13.91
C GLY A 145 4.79 5.56 13.92
N TYR A 146 3.86 5.27 14.85
CA TYR A 146 2.58 5.97 14.97
C TYR A 146 2.70 7.29 15.75
N SER A 147 3.15 7.21 17.01
CA SER A 147 3.16 8.37 17.91
C SER A 147 4.41 9.23 17.80
N ARG A 148 5.45 8.76 17.08
CA ARG A 148 6.79 9.36 17.06
C ARG A 148 7.42 9.53 18.44
N TRP A 149 6.91 8.79 19.43
CA TRP A 149 7.51 8.72 20.76
C TRP A 149 8.90 8.10 20.67
N LEU A 150 9.88 8.77 21.27
CA LEU A 150 11.30 8.41 21.22
C LEU A 150 11.77 7.93 22.58
N SER A 151 12.60 6.89 22.60
CA SER A 151 13.35 6.50 23.79
C SER A 151 14.74 6.04 23.39
N ALA A 152 15.72 6.29 24.25
CA ALA A 152 17.11 6.06 23.92
C ALA A 152 17.89 5.59 25.15
N VAL A 153 18.87 4.71 24.91
CA VAL A 153 19.78 4.22 25.94
C VAL A 153 21.18 4.10 25.36
N MET A 154 22.18 4.53 26.13
CA MET A 154 23.58 4.38 25.77
C MET A 154 24.01 2.92 26.00
N ILE A 155 24.65 2.31 25.00
CA ILE A 155 25.11 0.92 25.07
C ILE A 155 26.63 0.84 24.95
N PRO A 156 27.31 -0.15 25.57
CA PRO A 156 28.78 -0.23 25.55
C PRO A 156 29.36 -0.48 24.16
N SER A 157 28.68 -1.28 23.33
CA SER A 157 29.14 -1.65 22.00
C SER A 157 27.98 -1.98 21.05
N ARG A 158 28.29 -2.21 19.76
CA ARG A 158 27.33 -2.62 18.72
C ARG A 158 27.18 -4.13 18.60
N GLN A 159 27.73 -4.88 19.54
CA GLN A 159 27.65 -6.33 19.54
C GLN A 159 26.22 -6.76 19.91
N SER A 160 25.77 -7.88 19.36
CA SER A 160 24.42 -8.38 19.57
C SER A 160 24.00 -8.50 21.05
N PRO A 161 24.86 -8.90 22.01
CA PRO A 161 24.49 -8.94 23.43
C PRO A 161 24.07 -7.57 23.98
N ASP A 162 24.85 -6.53 23.66
CA ASP A 162 24.60 -5.16 24.12
C ASP A 162 23.37 -4.55 23.43
N LEU A 163 23.17 -4.86 22.14
CA LEU A 163 21.96 -4.47 21.41
C LEU A 163 20.70 -5.11 22.02
N LEU A 164 20.74 -6.39 22.35
CA LEU A 164 19.61 -7.09 22.98
C LEU A 164 19.33 -6.53 24.37
N ALA A 165 20.36 -6.27 25.17
CA ALA A 165 20.21 -5.63 26.48
C ALA A 165 19.60 -4.22 26.36
N GLY A 166 20.07 -3.42 25.41
CA GLY A 166 19.52 -2.10 25.12
C GLY A 166 18.05 -2.15 24.72
N HIS A 167 17.69 -3.06 23.80
CA HIS A 167 16.28 -3.27 23.42
C HIS A 167 15.42 -3.64 24.62
N TRP A 168 15.90 -4.57 25.46
CA TRP A 168 15.19 -4.99 26.66
C TRP A 168 14.91 -3.81 27.59
N THR A 169 15.92 -2.96 27.84
CA THR A 169 15.75 -1.77 28.69
C THR A 169 14.72 -0.80 28.11
N LEU A 170 14.77 -0.51 26.81
CA LEU A 170 13.84 0.42 26.16
C LEU A 170 12.39 -0.09 26.16
N ILE A 171 12.20 -1.36 25.78
CA ILE A 171 10.87 -1.98 25.72
C ILE A 171 10.28 -2.12 27.13
N SER A 172 11.11 -2.48 28.11
CA SER A 172 10.69 -2.55 29.51
C SER A 172 10.23 -1.17 30.02
N GLY A 173 10.94 -0.11 29.64
CA GLY A 173 10.55 1.27 29.95
C GLY A 173 9.23 1.71 29.29
N TRP A 174 8.90 1.19 28.11
CA TRP A 174 7.62 1.45 27.45
C TRP A 174 6.44 0.73 28.09
N GLY A 175 6.70 -0.36 28.83
CA GLY A 175 5.66 -1.23 29.40
C GLY A 175 4.77 -1.90 28.34
N ARG A 176 5.14 -1.80 27.06
CA ARG A 176 4.42 -2.30 25.88
C ARG A 176 5.44 -2.71 24.82
N VAL A 177 5.08 -3.69 24.00
CA VAL A 177 5.96 -4.25 22.96
C VAL A 177 5.37 -3.99 21.57
N PRO A 178 6.10 -3.36 20.64
CA PRO A 178 5.66 -3.21 19.26
C PRO A 178 5.65 -4.57 18.55
N LYS A 179 4.84 -4.73 17.49
CA LYS A 179 4.78 -5.98 16.72
C LYS A 179 6.04 -6.23 15.90
N ALA A 180 6.70 -5.16 15.43
CA ALA A 180 7.93 -5.24 14.66
C ALA A 180 8.93 -4.16 15.09
N LEU A 181 10.20 -4.54 15.20
CA LEU A 181 11.34 -3.64 15.28
C LEU A 181 12.01 -3.60 13.91
N VAL A 182 12.17 -2.41 13.35
CA VAL A 182 12.83 -2.20 12.06
C VAL A 182 14.16 -1.51 12.28
N TRP A 183 15.20 -2.06 11.68
CA TRP A 183 16.56 -1.59 11.77
C TRP A 183 17.04 -1.13 10.39
N ASP A 184 17.63 0.06 10.31
CA ASP A 184 18.27 0.51 9.09
C ASP A 184 19.69 -0.06 9.03
N ASN A 185 19.81 -1.23 8.39
CA ASN A 185 21.05 -1.85 7.91
C ASN A 185 22.23 -1.93 8.91
N GLU A 186 21.98 -2.32 10.17
CA GLU A 186 23.04 -2.62 11.14
C GLU A 186 23.52 -4.08 10.99
N SER A 187 24.83 -4.28 10.79
CA SER A 187 25.43 -5.61 10.59
C SER A 187 25.25 -6.59 11.77
N GLY A 188 24.95 -6.09 12.98
CA GLY A 188 24.77 -6.88 14.20
C GLY A 188 23.34 -7.39 14.44
N VAL A 189 22.38 -6.98 13.61
CA VAL A 189 20.98 -7.42 13.65
C VAL A 189 20.72 -8.14 12.32
N GLY A 190 20.40 -9.43 12.38
CA GLY A 190 20.47 -10.36 11.23
C GLY A 190 20.05 -9.77 9.87
N GLN A 191 20.93 -9.90 8.88
CA GLN A 191 20.66 -9.46 7.51
C GLN A 191 19.59 -10.34 6.85
N TRP A 192 18.55 -9.70 6.31
CA TRP A 192 17.56 -10.36 5.46
C TRP A 192 18.03 -10.29 4.00
N ARG A 193 18.63 -11.37 3.48
CA ARG A 193 18.92 -11.52 2.04
C ARG A 193 18.04 -12.60 1.44
N ALA A 194 17.21 -12.22 0.46
CA ALA A 194 16.59 -13.11 -0.52
C ALA A 194 15.91 -14.39 0.04
N GLY A 195 15.05 -14.26 1.06
CA GLY A 195 14.12 -15.32 1.43
C GLY A 195 14.71 -16.56 2.12
N ARG A 196 15.95 -16.50 2.61
CA ARG A 196 16.52 -17.53 3.48
C ARG A 196 17.23 -16.87 4.68
N ILE A 197 16.90 -17.32 5.88
CA ILE A 197 17.54 -16.86 7.12
C ILE A 197 18.93 -17.48 7.16
N ASP A 198 19.98 -16.65 7.05
CA ASP A 198 21.31 -17.08 7.48
C ASP A 198 21.28 -17.27 8.99
N ARG A 199 21.78 -18.44 9.42
CA ARG A 199 21.66 -18.94 10.79
C ARG A 199 22.03 -17.86 11.80
N CYS A 200 21.05 -17.47 12.61
CA CYS A 200 21.32 -16.96 13.94
C CYS A 200 22.19 -17.99 14.67
N GLY A 201 23.28 -17.54 15.28
CA GLY A 201 24.17 -18.38 16.10
C GLY A 201 23.52 -18.92 17.37
N CYS A 202 22.23 -18.65 17.62
CA CYS A 202 21.48 -19.33 18.67
C CYS A 202 20.85 -20.61 18.08
N GLY A 203 21.25 -21.77 18.58
CA GLY A 203 20.86 -23.10 18.10
C GLY A 203 19.39 -23.48 18.34
N SER A 204 18.43 -22.57 18.15
CA SER A 204 17.01 -22.90 18.21
C SER A 204 16.25 -22.33 17.01
N GLN A 205 15.77 -23.23 16.14
CA GLN A 205 15.03 -22.92 14.91
C GLN A 205 13.63 -22.31 15.14
N ARG A 206 13.30 -21.88 16.36
CA ARG A 206 11.94 -21.53 16.78
C ARG A 206 11.67 -20.03 16.96
N CYS A 207 12.63 -19.16 16.65
CA CYS A 207 12.49 -17.72 16.85
C CYS A 207 11.90 -16.98 15.62
N CYS A 208 11.99 -17.55 14.41
CA CYS A 208 11.74 -16.80 13.17
C CYS A 208 10.83 -17.51 12.15
N GLN A 209 9.70 -18.08 12.59
CA GLN A 209 8.63 -18.45 11.65
C GLN A 209 7.38 -17.62 11.88
N PRO A 210 6.82 -16.94 10.86
CA PRO A 210 5.43 -16.52 10.94
C PRO A 210 4.57 -17.80 10.93
N ARG A 211 3.87 -18.07 12.03
CA ARG A 211 2.82 -19.10 12.02
C ARG A 211 1.80 -18.70 10.95
N ARG A 212 1.63 -19.54 9.94
CA ARG A 212 0.50 -19.48 9.00
C ARG A 212 -0.79 -19.43 9.82
N SER A 213 -1.57 -18.36 9.66
CA SER A 213 -2.91 -18.26 10.24
C SER A 213 -3.82 -19.36 9.67
N PRO A 214 -4.60 -20.09 10.48
CA PRO A 214 -5.71 -20.89 9.97
C PRO A 214 -6.81 -19.94 9.45
N ARG A 215 -7.49 -20.33 8.36
CA ARG A 215 -8.66 -19.62 7.81
C ARG A 215 -9.75 -19.49 8.89
N PRO A 216 -10.46 -18.36 9.02
CA PRO A 216 -11.55 -18.25 9.97
C PRO A 216 -12.78 -18.99 9.44
N THR A 217 -13.10 -20.14 10.04
CA THR A 217 -14.45 -20.69 10.05
C THR A 217 -15.28 -19.94 11.11
N SER A 218 -16.37 -19.34 10.65
CA SER A 218 -17.61 -18.99 11.38
C SER A 218 -17.51 -18.42 12.82
N GLY A 219 -17.89 -17.15 12.94
CA GLY A 219 -18.90 -16.70 13.91
C GLY A 219 -18.45 -16.44 15.34
N VAL A 220 -18.12 -15.18 15.66
CA VAL A 220 -18.43 -14.58 16.97
C VAL A 220 -18.78 -13.10 16.75
N ARG A 221 -19.99 -12.73 17.20
CA ARG A 221 -20.57 -11.39 17.19
C ARG A 221 -20.24 -10.74 18.54
N VAL A 222 -19.57 -9.60 18.57
CA VAL A 222 -19.32 -8.85 19.82
C VAL A 222 -20.17 -7.57 19.80
N HIS A 223 -21.10 -7.49 20.76
CA HIS A 223 -21.98 -6.35 21.01
C HIS A 223 -21.22 -5.22 21.71
N TRP A 224 -21.36 -3.98 21.21
CA TRP A 224 -21.00 -2.77 21.94
C TRP A 224 -22.16 -2.36 22.85
N GLY A 225 -21.96 -2.44 24.16
CA GLY A 225 -22.89 -1.96 25.17
C GLY A 225 -22.80 -0.44 25.32
N ARG A 226 -23.95 0.24 25.16
CA ARG A 226 -24.15 1.63 25.60
C ARG A 226 -24.40 1.64 27.11
N SER A 227 -23.70 2.50 27.83
CA SER A 227 -24.20 3.08 29.09
C SER A 227 -23.69 4.51 29.20
N GLY A 228 -24.62 5.46 29.13
CA GLY A 228 -24.39 6.85 29.49
C GLY A 228 -24.44 7.02 31.01
N GLY A 229 -23.82 8.08 31.51
CA GLY A 229 -23.86 8.43 32.93
C GLY A 229 -22.98 9.62 33.27
N SER A 230 -23.54 10.82 33.10
CA SER A 230 -23.25 12.10 33.74
C SER A 230 -22.20 12.12 34.87
N ALA A 231 -21.18 12.99 34.75
CA ALA A 231 -20.46 13.55 35.89
C ALA A 231 -20.31 15.08 35.73
N ARG A 232 -20.83 15.78 36.75
CA ARG A 232 -20.92 17.24 36.89
C ARG A 232 -19.55 17.90 37.07
N ALA A 233 -19.41 19.09 36.52
CA ALA A 233 -18.37 20.05 36.85
C ALA A 233 -18.60 20.64 38.26
N TYR A 234 -17.54 20.72 39.06
CA TYR A 234 -17.43 21.67 40.18
C TYR A 234 -16.17 22.49 39.96
N GLY A 235 -16.35 23.82 40.01
CA GLY A 235 -15.29 24.81 39.98
C GLY A 235 -14.89 25.29 41.37
N HIS A 236 -13.98 26.26 41.33
CA HIS A 236 -13.43 27.10 42.40
C HIS A 236 -12.36 26.49 43.32
N LEU A 237 -11.11 26.83 42.97
CA LEU A 237 -9.99 27.02 43.87
C LEU A 237 -10.16 28.39 44.56
N GLY A 238 -10.06 28.36 45.88
CA GLY A 238 -9.57 29.44 46.74
C GLY A 238 -8.32 28.95 47.45
#